data_AF-A0A6G1R726-F1
#
_entry.id   AF-A0A6G1R726-F1
#
_cell.length_a   1.000
_cell.length_b   1.000
_cell.length_c   1.000
_cell.angle_alpha   90.00
_cell.angle_beta   90.00
_cell.angle_gamma   90.00
#
_symmetry.space_group_name_H-M   'P 1'
#
loop_
_entity.id
_entity.type
_entity.pdbx_description
1 polymer ?
#
loop_
_entity_poly.entity_id
_entity_poly.type
_entity_poly.pdbx_seq_one_letter_code
_entity_poly.pdbx_strand_id
1 'polypeptide(L)'
;IPPNQKAQAARQHRKFAVEEGDHLTMLNVYEAFVKHSKSSQWCQEHFLNYKGLVRASVVREQLKKLLVRFKVPKKSSEGDPDPVLRCIVSGFFANAAKFHSTGAYRTIRDDHELHIHRS
;
A
#
# COMPACT_ATOMS: atom_id res chain seq x y z
N ILE A 1 6.18 -12.28 -12.87
CA ILE A 1 7.25 -13.00 -12.14
C ILE A 1 7.44 -14.35 -12.83
N PRO A 2 8.66 -14.72 -13.26
CA PRO A 2 8.92 -16.03 -13.86
C PRO A 2 8.50 -17.18 -12.93
N PRO A 3 7.94 -18.29 -13.44
CA PRO A 3 7.41 -19.37 -12.60
C PRO A 3 8.41 -19.95 -11.60
N ASN A 4 9.69 -20.03 -11.98
CA ASN A 4 10.78 -20.58 -11.16
C ASN A 4 11.28 -19.63 -10.05
N GLN A 5 10.85 -18.36 -10.05
CA GLN A 5 11.31 -17.35 -9.07
C GLN A 5 10.21 -16.93 -8.09
N LYS A 6 9.03 -17.57 -8.12
CA LYS A 6 7.90 -17.22 -7.23
C LYS A 6 8.27 -17.25 -5.75
N ALA A 7 8.99 -18.27 -5.29
CA ALA A 7 9.40 -18.39 -3.89
C ALA A 7 10.40 -17.28 -3.48
N GLN A 8 11.31 -16.91 -4.38
CA GLN A 8 12.25 -15.82 -4.16
C GLN A 8 11.53 -14.46 -4.13
N ALA A 9 10.59 -14.23 -5.05
CA ALA A 9 9.76 -13.03 -5.08
C ALA A 9 8.96 -12.87 -3.79
N ALA A 10 8.30 -13.95 -3.33
CA ALA A 10 7.58 -13.95 -2.06
C ALA A 10 8.51 -13.62 -0.87
N ARG A 11 9.74 -14.12 -0.87
CA ARG A 11 10.73 -13.79 0.17
C ARG A 11 11.12 -12.30 0.15
N GLN A 12 11.25 -11.69 -1.03
CA GLN A 12 11.53 -10.25 -1.13
C GLN A 12 10.33 -9.42 -0.71
N HIS A 13 9.11 -9.79 -1.11
CA HIS A 13 7.89 -9.08 -0.73
C HIS A 13 7.66 -9.10 0.78
N ARG A 14 7.92 -10.23 1.44
CA ARG A 14 7.83 -10.33 2.91
C ARG A 14 8.73 -9.36 3.67
N LYS A 15 9.80 -8.83 3.07
CA LYS A 15 10.66 -7.84 3.74
C LYS A 15 10.01 -6.47 3.91
N PHE A 16 8.99 -6.18 3.11
CA PHE A 16 8.25 -4.92 3.17
C PHE A 16 6.91 -5.08 3.88
N ALA A 17 6.45 -6.33 4.02
CA ALA A 17 5.20 -6.68 4.65
C ALA A 17 5.20 -6.25 6.11
N VAL A 18 4.10 -5.63 6.52
CA VAL A 18 3.86 -5.25 7.90
C VAL A 18 2.48 -5.70 8.34
N GLU A 19 2.35 -5.93 9.63
CA GLU A 19 1.17 -6.51 10.27
C GLU A 19 -0.06 -5.59 10.22
N GLU A 20 0.16 -4.28 10.07
CA GLU A 20 -0.89 -3.27 9.88
C GLU A 20 -1.57 -3.34 8.50
N GLY A 21 -0.97 -4.07 7.55
CA GLY A 21 -1.61 -4.47 6.29
C GLY A 21 -1.00 -3.93 5.00
N ASP A 22 -1.69 -4.20 3.89
CA ASP A 22 -1.19 -4.00 2.53
C ASP A 22 -0.92 -2.52 2.18
N HIS A 23 -1.73 -1.60 2.70
CA HIS A 23 -1.52 -0.17 2.45
C HIS A 23 -0.20 0.35 3.04
N LEU A 24 0.14 -0.07 4.26
CA LEU A 24 1.42 0.30 4.87
C LEU A 24 2.59 -0.47 4.24
N THR A 25 2.36 -1.73 3.84
CA THR A 25 3.32 -2.48 3.03
C THR A 25 3.68 -1.73 1.75
N MET A 26 2.68 -1.19 1.03
CA MET A 26 2.91 -0.36 -0.16
C MET A 26 3.63 0.96 0.14
N LEU A 27 3.36 1.57 1.29
CA LEU A 27 4.10 2.76 1.75
C LEU A 27 5.58 2.42 1.96
N ASN A 28 5.90 1.34 2.66
CA ASN A 28 7.26 0.89 2.89
C ASN A 28 8.02 0.60 1.59
N VAL A 29 7.35 -0.06 0.62
CA VAL A 29 7.91 -0.30 -0.71
C VAL A 29 8.25 1.02 -1.41
N TYR A 30 7.35 2.01 -1.35
CA TYR A 30 7.57 3.31 -1.97
C TYR A 30 8.70 4.11 -1.30
N GLU A 31 8.76 4.11 0.02
CA GLU A 31 9.83 4.76 0.78
C GLU A 31 11.19 4.12 0.50
N ALA A 32 11.26 2.79 0.49
CA ALA A 32 12.45 2.06 0.11
C ALA A 32 12.88 2.36 -1.33
N PHE A 33 11.93 2.44 -2.28
CA PHE A 33 12.21 2.82 -3.65
C PHE A 33 12.84 4.23 -3.75
N VAL A 34 12.30 5.19 -2.99
CA VAL A 34 12.86 6.55 -2.95
C VAL A 34 14.24 6.57 -2.30
N LYS A 35 14.44 5.81 -1.21
CA LYS A 35 15.73 5.68 -0.51
C LYS A 35 16.83 5.09 -1.41
N HIS A 36 16.48 4.17 -2.30
CA HIS A 36 17.39 3.58 -3.29
C HIS A 36 17.40 4.35 -4.62
N SER A 37 17.26 5.68 -4.53
CA SER A 37 17.38 6.61 -5.68
C SER A 37 16.46 6.28 -6.86
N LYS A 38 15.29 5.67 -6.59
CA LYS A 38 14.33 5.26 -7.61
C LYS A 38 14.95 4.31 -8.66
N SER A 39 15.88 3.45 -8.25
CA SER A 39 16.62 2.57 -9.17
C SER A 39 15.75 1.48 -9.79
N SER A 40 15.77 1.39 -11.13
CA SER A 40 15.12 0.30 -11.85
C SER A 40 15.77 -1.06 -11.55
N GLN A 41 17.10 -1.09 -11.36
CA GLN A 41 17.82 -2.31 -11.02
C GLN A 41 17.38 -2.83 -9.65
N TRP A 42 17.30 -1.93 -8.66
CA TRP A 42 16.81 -2.28 -7.32
C TRP A 42 15.40 -2.86 -7.35
N CYS A 43 14.50 -2.27 -8.16
CA CYS A 43 13.16 -2.81 -8.36
C CYS A 43 13.18 -4.23 -8.96
N GLN A 44 14.06 -4.52 -9.91
CA GLN A 44 14.19 -5.87 -10.48
C GLN A 44 14.66 -6.88 -9.43
N GLU A 45 15.67 -6.53 -8.63
CA GLU A 45 16.20 -7.38 -7.55
C GLU A 45 15.16 -7.70 -6.47
N HIS A 46 14.22 -6.78 -6.23
CA HIS A 46 13.15 -6.93 -5.23
C HIS A 46 11.81 -7.36 -5.83
N PHE A 47 11.76 -7.72 -7.12
CA PHE A 47 10.53 -8.15 -7.81
C PHE A 47 9.40 -7.11 -7.74
N LEU A 48 9.76 -5.83 -7.86
CA LEU A 48 8.85 -4.69 -7.82
C LEU A 48 8.57 -4.14 -9.22
N ASN A 49 7.36 -3.62 -9.42
CA ASN A 49 6.99 -2.97 -10.68
C ASN A 49 7.54 -1.54 -10.75
N TYR A 50 8.70 -1.38 -11.41
CA TYR A 50 9.35 -0.09 -11.59
C TYR A 50 8.43 0.98 -12.22
N LYS A 51 7.71 0.63 -13.30
CA LYS A 51 6.81 1.57 -13.98
C LYS A 51 5.67 2.04 -13.06
N GLY A 52 5.16 1.13 -12.22
CA GLY A 52 4.15 1.45 -11.20
C GLY A 52 4.67 2.45 -10.16
N LEU A 53 5.88 2.26 -9.66
CA LEU A 53 6.51 3.12 -8.65
C LEU A 53 6.90 4.50 -9.20
N VAL A 54 7.34 4.56 -10.46
CA VAL A 54 7.56 5.84 -11.16
C VAL A 54 6.24 6.59 -11.30
N ARG A 55 5.16 5.91 -11.72
CA ARG A 55 3.82 6.52 -11.81
C ARG A 55 3.34 7.02 -10.44
N ALA A 56 3.50 6.23 -9.38
CA ALA A 56 3.16 6.64 -8.02
C ALA A 56 3.93 7.91 -7.60
N SER A 57 5.21 8.02 -7.97
CA SER A 57 6.00 9.24 -7.72
C SER A 57 5.43 10.46 -8.43
N VAL A 58 5.01 10.33 -9.69
CA VAL A 58 4.40 11.43 -10.45
C VAL A 58 3.09 11.88 -9.79
N VAL A 59 2.21 10.94 -9.45
CA VAL A 59 0.93 11.23 -8.78
C VAL A 59 1.17 11.93 -7.43
N ARG A 60 2.14 11.47 -6.65
CA ARG A 60 2.50 12.10 -5.37
C ARG A 60 2.96 13.55 -5.54
N GLU A 61 3.78 13.86 -6.55
CA GLU A 61 4.20 15.24 -6.81
C GLU A 61 3.02 16.12 -7.26
N GLN A 62 2.08 15.58 -8.03
CA GLN A 62 0.85 16.29 -8.39
C GLN A 62 0.01 16.62 -7.15
N LEU A 63 -0.20 15.65 -6.26
CA LEU A 63 -0.93 15.86 -5.00
C LEU A 63 -0.24 16.91 -4.11
N LYS A 64 1.10 16.88 -4.00
CA LYS A 64 1.86 17.91 -3.26
C LYS A 64 1.61 19.32 -3.80
N LYS A 65 1.60 19.50 -5.12
CA LYS A 65 1.30 20.80 -5.75
C LYS A 65 -0.10 21.28 -5.38
N LEU A 66 -1.08 20.38 -5.34
CA LEU A 66 -2.45 20.69 -4.92
C LEU A 66 -2.51 21.10 -3.44
N LEU A 67 -1.80 20.39 -2.54
CA LEU A 67 -1.74 20.76 -1.13
C LEU A 67 -1.20 22.20 -0.95
N VAL A 68 -0.15 22.56 -1.68
CA VAL A 68 0.39 23.94 -1.67
C VAL A 68 -0.64 24.93 -2.20
N ARG A 69 -1.28 24.64 -3.35
CA ARG A 69 -2.29 25.51 -3.97
C ARG A 69 -3.48 25.78 -3.03
N PHE A 70 -3.94 24.76 -2.31
CA PHE A 70 -5.06 24.85 -1.38
C PHE A 70 -4.65 25.20 0.06
N LYS A 71 -3.36 25.53 0.29
CA LYS A 71 -2.80 25.89 1.61
C LYS A 71 -3.04 24.81 2.68
N VAL A 72 -3.06 23.55 2.28
CA VAL A 72 -3.19 22.41 3.22
C VAL A 72 -1.81 22.11 3.79
N PRO A 73 -1.64 22.12 5.13
CA PRO A 73 -0.34 21.86 5.74
C PRO A 73 0.08 20.40 5.53
N LYS A 74 1.31 20.22 5.06
CA LYS A 74 1.93 18.90 4.95
C LYS A 74 2.50 18.49 6.30
N LYS A 75 1.95 17.45 6.91
CA LYS A 75 2.45 16.82 8.12
C LYS A 75 2.79 15.35 7.84
N SER A 76 3.82 14.85 8.50
CA SER A 76 4.20 13.43 8.50
C SER A 76 3.66 12.77 9.77
N SER A 77 3.43 11.46 9.73
CA SER A 77 3.19 10.67 10.95
C SER A 77 4.49 10.28 11.66
N GLU A 78 5.65 10.62 11.08
CA GLU A 78 6.99 10.33 11.64
C GLU A 78 7.18 8.84 12.00
N GLY A 79 6.58 7.95 11.19
CA GLY A 79 6.65 6.50 11.38
C GLY A 79 5.53 5.91 12.23
N ASP A 80 4.66 6.73 12.83
CA ASP A 80 3.46 6.24 13.50
C ASP A 80 2.44 5.72 12.47
N PRO A 81 2.01 4.44 12.54
CA PRO A 81 1.01 3.89 11.65
C PRO A 81 -0.40 4.43 11.94
N ASP A 82 -0.70 4.84 13.17
CA ASP A 82 -2.07 5.13 13.64
C ASP A 82 -2.75 6.27 12.85
N PRO A 83 -2.08 7.44 12.62
CA PRO A 83 -2.64 8.50 11.81
C PRO A 83 -2.92 8.08 10.36
N VAL A 84 -2.08 7.20 9.80
CA VAL A 84 -2.23 6.69 8.43
C VAL A 84 -3.43 5.76 8.34
N LEU A 85 -3.56 4.83 9.29
CA LEU A 85 -4.69 3.90 9.37
C LEU A 85 -6.02 4.63 9.54
N ARG A 86 -6.08 5.63 10.43
CA ARG A 86 -7.27 6.48 10.62
C ARG A 86 -7.63 7.23 9.36
N CYS A 87 -6.64 7.77 8.63
CA CYS A 87 -6.85 8.43 7.36
C CYS A 87 -7.46 7.47 6.32
N ILE A 88 -6.92 6.26 6.18
CA ILE A 88 -7.45 5.24 5.26
C ILE A 88 -8.90 4.91 5.63
N VAL A 89 -9.18 4.61 6.89
CA VAL A 89 -10.55 4.30 7.35
C VAL A 89 -11.49 5.46 7.08
N SER A 90 -11.07 6.71 7.31
CA SER A 90 -11.91 7.88 7.05
C SER A 90 -12.29 8.04 5.57
N GLY A 91 -11.40 7.67 4.65
CA GLY A 91 -11.66 7.75 3.20
C GLY A 91 -12.36 6.52 2.62
N PHE A 92 -12.12 5.34 3.19
CA PHE A 92 -12.59 4.04 2.69
C PHE A 92 -13.61 3.37 3.61
N PHE A 93 -14.24 4.11 4.54
CA PHE A 93 -15.19 3.55 5.51
C PHE A 93 -16.33 2.74 4.86
N ALA A 94 -16.77 3.14 3.66
CA ALA A 94 -17.81 2.45 2.90
C ALA A 94 -17.37 1.07 2.38
N ASN A 95 -16.06 0.81 2.30
CA ASN A 95 -15.46 -0.42 1.83
C ASN A 95 -15.02 -1.34 2.99
N ALA A 96 -15.57 -1.13 4.18
CA ALA A 96 -15.24 -1.93 5.35
C ALA A 96 -15.97 -3.30 5.32
N ALA A 97 -15.28 -4.33 5.80
CA ALA A 97 -15.79 -5.69 5.94
C ALA A 97 -15.48 -6.25 7.33
N LYS A 98 -16.31 -7.18 7.79
CA LYS A 98 -16.14 -7.91 9.06
C LYS A 98 -16.04 -9.41 8.81
N PHE A 99 -15.31 -10.11 9.67
CA PHE A 99 -15.33 -11.57 9.67
C PHE A 99 -16.64 -12.07 10.29
N HIS A 100 -17.38 -12.90 9.55
CA HIS A 100 -18.67 -13.42 9.97
C HIS A 100 -18.54 -14.82 10.58
N SER A 101 -19.47 -15.22 11.45
CA SER A 101 -19.46 -16.53 12.11
C SER A 101 -19.54 -17.72 11.15
N THR A 102 -19.99 -17.50 9.92
CA THR A 102 -19.99 -18.50 8.84
C THR A 102 -18.59 -18.80 8.29
N GLY A 103 -17.56 -18.06 8.70
CA GLY A 103 -16.18 -18.21 8.21
C GLY A 103 -15.87 -17.40 6.94
N ALA A 104 -16.81 -16.59 6.46
CA ALA A 104 -16.62 -15.67 5.35
C ALA A 104 -16.51 -14.22 5.82
N TYR A 105 -15.92 -13.35 5.00
CA TYR A 105 -15.98 -11.90 5.24
C TYR A 105 -17.30 -11.36 4.68
N ARG A 106 -17.85 -10.33 5.32
CA ARG A 106 -19.06 -9.65 4.83
C ARG A 106 -18.92 -8.13 4.89
N THR A 107 -19.46 -7.43 3.91
CA THR A 107 -19.48 -5.95 3.94
C THR A 107 -20.27 -5.46 5.16
N ILE A 108 -19.82 -4.37 5.79
CA ILE A 108 -20.52 -3.82 6.96
C ILE A 108 -21.88 -3.21 6.56
N ARG A 109 -21.97 -2.63 5.37
CA ARG A 109 -23.14 -1.89 4.90
C ARG A 109 -24.31 -2.79 4.46
N ASP A 110 -24.02 -3.78 3.63
CA ASP A 110 -25.04 -4.55 2.89
C ASP A 110 -24.97 -6.06 3.18
N ASP A 111 -24.10 -6.48 4.10
CA ASP A 111 -23.85 -7.89 4.47
C ASP A 111 -23.51 -8.81 3.28
N HIS A 112 -22.90 -8.25 2.24
CA HIS A 112 -22.49 -9.00 1.05
C HIS A 112 -21.25 -9.84 1.35
N GLU A 113 -21.28 -11.12 0.96
CA GLU A 113 -20.17 -12.04 1.19
C GLU A 113 -18.94 -11.72 0.32
N LEU A 114 -17.76 -11.79 0.93
CA LEU A 114 -16.47 -11.45 0.34
C LEU A 114 -15.42 -12.51 0.68
N HIS A 115 -14.40 -12.59 -0.17
CA HIS A 115 -13.21 -13.40 0.06
C HIS A 115 -11.96 -12.53 -0.02
N ILE A 116 -10.98 -12.81 0.84
CA ILE A 116 -9.67 -12.17 0.76
C ILE A 116 -8.99 -12.61 -0.53
N HIS A 117 -8.51 -11.64 -1.30
CA HIS A 117 -7.76 -11.90 -2.52
C HIS A 117 -6.48 -12.68 -2.21
N ARG A 118 -6.15 -13.69 -3.05
CA ARG A 118 -4.87 -14.40 -2.97
C ARG A 118 -3.79 -13.58 -3.68
N SER A 119 -3.08 -12.76 -2.92
CA SER A 119 -1.94 -11.94 -3.38
C SER A 119 -0.68 -12.77 -3.63
#